data_AF-A0A842U353-F1
#
_entry.id   AF-A0A842U353-F1
#
_cell.length_a   1.000
_cell.length_b   1.000
_cell.length_c   1.000
_cell.angle_alpha   90.00
_cell.angle_beta   90.00
_cell.angle_gamma   90.00
#
_symmetry.space_group_name_H-M   'P 1'
#
loop_
_entity.id
_entity.type
_entity.pdbx_description
1 polymer ?
#
loop_
_entity_poly.entity_id
_entity_poly.type
_entity_poly.pdbx_seq_one_letter_code
_entity_poly.pdbx_strand_id
1 'polypeptide(L)'
;MPDFGGRLTEIFGGVGGAGGFYGIAKLIFWVFILLGVFGLCGLFLWYLLKKKRSWNLKAEIKIPRSDGRLLTAEWGKGAYDTKRGVVWIKRRRKSPVPMKPFNIEKYIQGQDSIITVQQVSPDHYIPLLYESFTEMEDDKTGETASFAKIKSDFSESKSWKNQFERESKGAYTVLSLLKEYAPYIGVGIILFMNFVGFAILYTKIA
;
A
#
# COMPACT_ATOMS: atom_id res chain seq x y z
N MET A 1 -33.98 35.33 -0.77
CA MET A 1 -33.20 34.14 -1.16
C MET A 1 -32.45 34.50 -2.44
N PRO A 2 -31.11 34.42 -2.50
CA PRO A 2 -30.39 34.69 -3.73
C PRO A 2 -30.72 33.59 -4.76
N ASP A 3 -31.31 34.02 -5.88
CA ASP A 3 -31.73 33.16 -6.99
C ASP A 3 -30.50 32.48 -7.62
N PHE A 4 -30.48 31.15 -7.52
CA PHE A 4 -29.43 30.32 -8.09
C PHE A 4 -29.49 30.34 -9.64
N GLY A 5 -30.68 30.59 -10.21
CA GLY A 5 -30.90 30.68 -11.65
C GLY A 5 -30.26 31.93 -12.27
N GLY A 6 -30.41 33.08 -11.62
CA GLY A 6 -29.79 34.36 -12.03
C GLY A 6 -28.25 34.33 -12.02
N ARG A 7 -27.64 33.66 -11.04
CA ARG A 7 -26.17 33.52 -10.98
C ARG A 7 -25.62 32.56 -12.05
N LEU A 8 -26.37 31.51 -12.39
CA LEU A 8 -26.02 30.66 -13.53
C LEU A 8 -26.14 31.44 -14.84
N THR A 9 -27.16 32.28 -15.01
CA THR A 9 -27.29 33.10 -16.23
C THR A 9 -26.26 34.22 -16.32
N GLU A 10 -25.75 34.79 -15.22
CA GLU A 10 -24.59 35.70 -15.29
C GLU A 10 -23.27 34.98 -15.59
N ILE A 11 -23.10 33.73 -15.12
CA ILE A 11 -21.90 32.92 -15.38
C ILE A 11 -21.92 32.33 -16.81
N PHE A 12 -23.10 32.02 -17.36
CA PHE A 12 -23.28 31.37 -18.66
C PHE A 12 -23.86 32.29 -19.76
N GLY A 13 -24.40 33.46 -19.43
CA GLY A 13 -25.10 34.36 -20.36
C GLY A 13 -24.20 35.26 -21.22
N GLY A 14 -22.89 35.24 -21.01
CA GLY A 14 -21.92 35.95 -21.86
C GLY A 14 -21.60 35.28 -23.20
N VAL A 15 -22.33 34.22 -23.59
CA VAL A 15 -22.00 33.37 -24.75
C VAL A 15 -22.60 33.92 -26.07
N GLY A 16 -23.35 35.02 -26.05
CA GLY A 16 -23.93 35.65 -27.24
C GLY A 16 -23.11 36.83 -27.78
N GLY A 17 -22.14 36.57 -28.66
CA GLY A 17 -21.54 37.59 -29.54
C GLY A 17 -20.14 38.07 -29.15
N ALA A 18 -19.14 37.76 -29.99
CA ALA A 18 -17.71 38.14 -29.93
C ALA A 18 -16.90 37.83 -28.63
N GLY A 19 -17.55 37.68 -27.48
CA GLY A 19 -17.01 37.26 -26.18
C GLY A 19 -17.21 35.76 -25.87
N GLY A 20 -17.86 35.00 -26.76
CA GLY A 20 -18.11 33.56 -26.57
C GLY A 20 -16.82 32.73 -26.49
N PHE A 21 -15.78 33.11 -27.24
CA PHE A 21 -14.44 32.50 -27.11
C PHE A 21 -13.82 32.76 -25.74
N TYR A 22 -14.02 33.96 -25.18
CA TYR A 22 -13.51 34.30 -23.85
C TYR A 22 -14.26 33.53 -22.75
N GLY A 23 -15.58 33.37 -22.89
CA GLY A 23 -16.39 32.55 -21.97
C GLY A 23 -16.00 31.07 -22.00
N ILE A 24 -15.82 30.50 -23.19
CA ILE A 24 -15.39 29.09 -23.36
C ILE A 24 -13.95 28.91 -22.85
N ALA A 25 -13.03 29.81 -23.20
CA ALA A 25 -11.64 29.75 -22.73
C ALA A 25 -11.53 29.87 -21.20
N LYS A 26 -12.34 30.76 -20.59
CA LYS A 26 -12.41 30.90 -19.13
C LYS A 26 -12.95 29.63 -18.46
N LEU A 27 -13.96 28.98 -19.05
CA LEU A 27 -14.51 27.73 -18.53
C LEU A 27 -13.47 26.59 -18.62
N ILE A 28 -12.80 26.46 -19.76
CA ILE A 28 -11.71 25.48 -19.95
C ILE A 28 -10.60 25.72 -18.93
N PHE A 29 -10.18 26.98 -18.74
CA PHE A 29 -9.15 27.34 -17.76
C PHE A 29 -9.53 26.95 -16.33
N TRP A 30 -10.78 27.21 -15.91
CA TRP A 30 -11.27 26.79 -14.59
C TRP A 30 -11.35 25.28 -14.44
N VAL A 31 -11.74 24.54 -15.48
CA VAL A 31 -11.74 23.07 -15.47
C VAL A 31 -10.32 22.52 -15.28
N PHE A 32 -9.32 23.09 -15.95
CA PHE A 32 -7.91 22.69 -15.78
C PHE A 32 -7.38 23.01 -14.38
N ILE A 33 -7.72 24.16 -13.80
CA ILE A 33 -7.37 24.49 -12.41
C ILE A 33 -8.01 23.49 -11.45
N LEU A 34 -9.30 23.19 -11.64
CA LEU A 34 -10.04 22.30 -10.75
C LEU A 34 -9.49 20.86 -10.82
N LEU A 35 -9.15 20.37 -12.02
CA LEU A 35 -8.44 19.10 -12.21
C LEU A 35 -7.04 19.12 -11.59
N GLY A 36 -6.30 20.22 -11.71
CA GLY A 36 -4.98 20.39 -11.10
C GLY A 36 -5.04 20.34 -9.57
N VAL A 37 -6.00 21.04 -8.97
CA VAL A 37 -6.24 21.04 -7.51
C VAL A 37 -6.69 19.68 -7.02
N PHE A 38 -7.60 19.00 -7.73
CA PHE A 38 -8.00 17.64 -7.40
C PHE A 38 -6.84 16.64 -7.52
N GLY A 39 -6.01 16.77 -8.55
CA GLY A 39 -4.81 15.95 -8.72
C GLY A 39 -3.80 16.15 -7.58
N LEU A 40 -3.55 17.40 -7.21
CA LEU A 40 -2.67 17.74 -6.08
C LEU A 40 -3.24 17.26 -4.73
N CYS A 41 -4.54 17.42 -4.50
CA CYS A 41 -5.21 16.88 -3.30
C CYS A 41 -5.13 15.36 -3.26
N GLY A 42 -5.32 14.68 -4.39
CA GLY A 42 -5.18 13.23 -4.50
C GLY A 42 -3.76 12.75 -4.19
N LEU A 43 -2.74 13.42 -4.74
CA LEU A 43 -1.33 13.14 -4.44
C LEU A 43 -1.00 13.37 -2.96
N PHE A 44 -1.53 14.44 -2.37
CA PHE A 44 -1.33 14.75 -0.95
C PHE A 44 -2.00 13.72 -0.03
N LEU A 45 -3.24 13.32 -0.32
CA LEU A 45 -3.93 12.25 0.40
C LEU A 45 -3.18 10.92 0.28
N TRP A 46 -2.72 10.58 -0.92
CA TRP A 46 -1.92 9.37 -1.15
C TRP A 46 -0.62 9.39 -0.34
N TYR A 47 0.08 10.53 -0.30
CA TYR A 47 1.28 10.70 0.51
C TYR A 47 1.02 10.49 2.01
N LEU A 48 -0.07 11.07 2.54
CA LEU A 48 -0.46 10.89 3.93
C LEU A 48 -0.86 9.44 4.25
N LEU A 49 -1.59 8.79 3.36
CA LEU A 49 -1.99 7.38 3.51
C LEU A 49 -0.78 6.45 3.49
N LYS A 50 0.20 6.70 2.61
CA LYS A 50 1.45 5.94 2.57
C LYS A 50 2.25 6.04 3.87
N LYS A 51 2.17 7.17 4.58
CA LYS A 51 2.85 7.40 5.86
C LYS A 51 2.18 6.62 7.02
N LYS A 52 0.88 6.35 6.95
CA LYS A 52 0.11 5.61 7.97
C LYS A 52 0.25 4.08 7.90
N ARG A 53 1.43 3.55 7.59
CA ARG A 53 1.71 2.14 7.96
C ARG A 53 1.82 2.07 9.48
N SER A 54 0.78 1.57 10.13
CA SER A 54 0.74 1.36 11.58
C SER A 54 1.74 0.27 11.95
N TRP A 55 2.81 0.67 12.63
CA TRP A 55 3.76 -0.25 13.25
C TRP A 55 3.16 -0.76 14.55
N ASN A 56 2.32 -1.78 14.45
CA ASN A 56 1.50 -2.32 15.54
C ASN A 56 2.18 -3.43 16.33
N LEU A 57 3.35 -3.90 15.90
CA LEU A 57 4.07 -4.99 16.55
C LEU A 57 5.47 -4.54 16.98
N LYS A 58 5.93 -5.04 18.12
CA LYS A 58 7.35 -4.96 18.50
C LYS A 58 8.03 -6.21 17.96
N ALA A 59 9.10 -6.04 17.19
CA ALA A 59 9.82 -7.17 16.60
C ALA A 59 11.14 -7.37 17.34
N GLU A 60 11.34 -8.53 17.95
CA GLU A 60 12.63 -8.92 18.50
C GLU A 60 13.41 -9.69 17.43
N ILE A 61 14.54 -9.16 17.00
CA ILE A 61 15.31 -9.69 15.88
C ILE A 61 16.57 -10.35 16.44
N LYS A 62 16.59 -11.68 16.41
CA LYS A 62 17.76 -12.48 16.78
C LYS A 62 18.70 -12.60 15.58
N ILE A 63 19.91 -12.08 15.70
CA ILE A 63 20.95 -12.09 14.65
C ILE A 63 21.99 -13.16 15.01
N PRO A 64 22.27 -14.13 14.13
CA PRO A 64 23.36 -15.08 14.35
C PRO A 64 24.72 -14.38 14.27
N ARG A 65 25.55 -14.54 15.30
CA ARG A 65 27.00 -14.26 15.23
C ARG A 65 27.68 -15.32 14.35
N SER A 66 28.94 -15.06 13.97
CA SER A 66 29.75 -15.90 13.06
C SER A 66 29.74 -17.40 13.36
N ASP A 67 29.54 -17.79 14.63
CA ASP A 67 29.53 -19.20 15.06
C ASP A 67 28.14 -19.87 14.99
N GLY A 68 27.09 -19.16 14.58
CA GLY A 68 25.72 -19.68 14.39
C GLY A 68 24.99 -20.13 15.65
N ARG A 69 25.69 -20.25 16.79
CA ARG A 69 25.17 -20.70 18.09
C ARG A 69 24.79 -19.57 19.03
N LEU A 70 25.40 -18.39 18.86
CA LEU A 70 25.14 -17.21 19.66
C LEU A 70 24.23 -16.26 18.88
N LEU A 71 23.08 -15.92 19.47
CA LEU A 71 22.12 -14.98 18.91
C LEU A 71 22.15 -13.68 19.70
N THR A 72 22.47 -12.56 19.04
CA THR A 72 22.29 -11.23 19.62
C THR A 72 20.87 -10.74 19.32
N ALA A 73 20.15 -10.26 20.33
CA ALA A 73 18.82 -9.69 20.17
C ALA A 73 18.88 -8.18 19.85
N GLU A 74 18.18 -7.75 18.80
CA GLU A 74 17.99 -6.35 18.45
C GLU A 74 16.48 -6.03 18.37
N TRP A 75 16.06 -4.90 18.95
CA TRP A 75 14.68 -4.45 18.86
C TRP A 75 14.39 -3.72 17.55
N GLY A 76 13.31 -4.12 16.90
CA GLY A 76 12.77 -3.55 15.66
C GLY A 76 11.27 -3.26 15.75
N LYS A 77 10.72 -2.77 14.64
CA LYS A 77 9.28 -2.51 14.49
C LYS A 77 8.67 -3.50 13.51
N GLY A 78 7.53 -4.07 13.87
CA GLY A 78 6.71 -4.92 13.00
C GLY A 78 5.43 -4.21 12.58
N ALA A 79 4.96 -4.47 11.37
CA ALA A 79 3.63 -4.07 10.90
C ALA A 79 2.94 -5.26 10.26
N TYR A 80 1.80 -5.68 10.80
CA TYR A 80 0.98 -6.74 10.23
C TYR A 80 -0.09 -6.17 9.32
N ASP A 81 -0.15 -6.68 8.09
CA ASP A 81 -1.20 -6.37 7.13
C ASP A 81 -2.21 -7.52 7.09
N THR A 82 -3.35 -7.37 7.77
CA THR A 82 -4.41 -8.38 7.84
C THR A 82 -4.95 -8.76 6.47
N LYS A 83 -4.95 -7.83 5.50
CA LYS A 83 -5.47 -8.10 4.15
C LYS A 83 -4.54 -9.00 3.35
N ARG A 84 -3.23 -8.88 3.58
CA ARG A 84 -2.20 -9.64 2.84
C ARG A 84 -1.65 -10.83 3.62
N GLY A 85 -1.92 -10.91 4.92
CA GLY A 85 -1.31 -11.90 5.82
C GLY A 85 0.20 -11.74 5.97
N VAL A 86 0.75 -10.57 5.62
CA VAL A 86 2.20 -10.32 5.59
C VAL A 86 2.62 -9.49 6.78
N VAL A 87 3.71 -9.89 7.43
CA VAL A 87 4.39 -9.10 8.46
C VAL A 87 5.57 -8.37 7.83
N TRP A 88 5.64 -7.06 8.04
CA TRP A 88 6.77 -6.22 7.65
C TRP A 88 7.65 -5.97 8.86
N ILE A 89 8.95 -6.22 8.74
CA ILE A 89 9.92 -5.94 9.79
C ILE A 89 10.82 -4.79 9.38
N LYS A 90 11.01 -3.84 10.28
CA LYS A 90 11.85 -2.67 10.09
C LYS A 90 12.88 -2.54 11.22
N ARG A 91 14.15 -2.65 10.84
CA ARG A 91 15.30 -2.32 11.68
C ARG A 91 15.61 -0.83 11.67
N ARG A 92 16.39 -0.38 12.66
CA ARG A 92 16.86 1.00 12.73
C ARG A 92 17.70 1.32 11.49
N ARG A 93 17.40 2.43 10.80
CA ARG A 93 18.09 2.90 9.57
C ARG A 93 18.07 1.92 8.38
N LYS A 94 17.17 0.93 8.35
CA LYS A 94 17.01 0.00 7.21
C LYS A 94 15.60 0.10 6.61
N SER A 95 15.49 -0.33 5.35
CA SER A 95 14.21 -0.48 4.67
C SER A 95 13.37 -1.59 5.33
N PRO A 96 12.04 -1.49 5.30
CA PRO A 96 11.17 -2.53 5.79
C PRO A 96 11.19 -3.75 4.86
N VAL A 97 11.26 -4.94 5.43
CA VAL A 97 11.35 -6.22 4.72
C VAL A 97 10.08 -7.03 4.98
N PRO A 98 9.39 -7.53 3.93
CA PRO A 98 8.23 -8.38 4.10
C PRO A 98 8.65 -9.83 4.40
N MET A 99 7.91 -10.48 5.31
CA MET A 99 8.04 -11.90 5.62
C MET A 99 7.02 -12.74 4.85
N LYS A 100 7.33 -14.02 4.62
CA LYS A 100 6.38 -15.00 4.07
C LYS A 100 5.11 -15.00 4.95
N PRO A 101 3.88 -15.12 4.40
CA PRO A 101 2.67 -15.19 5.20
C PRO A 101 2.72 -16.39 6.13
N PHE A 102 2.33 -16.16 7.38
CA PHE A 102 2.17 -17.20 8.39
C PHE A 102 1.00 -16.82 9.29
N ASN A 103 0.49 -17.80 10.04
CA ASN A 103 -0.52 -17.52 11.06
C ASN A 103 0.14 -16.78 12.23
N ILE A 104 -0.11 -15.47 12.30
CA ILE A 104 0.55 -14.58 13.27
C ILE A 104 0.16 -14.87 14.72
N GLU A 105 -1.06 -15.36 14.96
CA GLU A 105 -1.58 -15.66 16.29
C GLU A 105 -0.75 -16.72 17.01
N LYS A 106 -0.10 -17.61 16.25
CA LYS A 106 0.80 -18.63 16.78
C LYS A 106 2.15 -18.08 17.25
N TYR A 107 2.57 -16.91 16.76
CA TYR A 107 3.91 -16.36 16.99
C TYR A 107 3.91 -15.06 17.78
N ILE A 108 2.74 -14.43 17.99
CA ILE A 108 2.61 -13.29 18.89
C ILE A 108 2.72 -13.77 20.32
N GLN A 109 3.57 -13.11 21.09
CA GLN A 109 3.83 -13.42 22.50
C GLN A 109 3.34 -12.29 23.40
N GLY A 110 2.61 -12.66 24.45
CA GLY A 110 2.14 -11.77 25.50
C GLY A 110 1.07 -10.77 25.07
N GLN A 111 0.68 -9.89 26.02
CA GLN A 111 -0.26 -8.79 25.77
C GLN A 111 0.37 -7.67 24.90
N ASP A 112 1.70 -7.62 24.86
CA ASP A 112 2.49 -6.57 24.23
C ASP A 112 2.69 -6.73 22.70
N SER A 113 2.05 -7.74 22.10
CA SER A 113 2.13 -8.03 20.66
C SER A 113 3.57 -8.10 20.14
N ILE A 114 4.41 -8.88 20.83
CA ILE A 114 5.82 -9.07 20.48
C ILE A 114 5.93 -10.24 19.52
N ILE A 115 6.73 -10.08 18.46
CA ILE A 115 7.10 -11.17 17.56
C ILE A 115 8.61 -11.36 17.57
N THR A 116 9.06 -12.57 17.88
CA THR A 116 10.47 -12.95 17.80
C THR A 116 10.76 -13.52 16.42
N VAL A 117 11.81 -13.00 15.78
CA VAL A 117 12.23 -13.44 14.45
C VAL A 117 13.73 -13.70 14.41
N GLN A 118 14.14 -14.70 13.63
CA GLN A 118 15.52 -14.94 13.30
C GLN A 118 15.88 -14.28 11.97
N GLN A 119 17.00 -13.56 11.95
CA GLN A 119 17.56 -13.07 10.70
C GLN A 119 18.44 -14.16 10.06
N VAL A 120 17.98 -14.72 8.94
CA VAL A 120 18.79 -15.68 8.14
C VAL A 120 19.66 -14.93 7.12
N SER A 121 19.14 -13.83 6.59
CA SER A 121 19.83 -12.96 5.63
C SER A 121 19.42 -11.51 5.88
N PRO A 122 20.19 -10.48 5.46
CA PRO A 122 19.80 -9.06 5.60
C PRO A 122 18.35 -8.75 5.22
N ASP A 123 17.83 -9.46 4.21
CA ASP A 123 16.50 -9.25 3.67
C ASP A 123 15.56 -10.46 3.84
N HIS A 124 15.85 -11.35 4.79
CA HIS A 124 15.03 -12.54 5.07
C HIS A 124 14.99 -12.84 6.57
N TYR A 125 13.78 -12.79 7.11
CA TYR A 125 13.46 -13.09 8.50
C TYR A 125 12.50 -14.29 8.56
N ILE A 126 12.68 -15.11 9.60
CA ILE A 126 11.85 -16.28 9.88
C ILE A 126 11.23 -16.09 11.27
N PRO A 127 9.92 -16.32 11.45
CA PRO A 127 9.31 -16.22 12.77
C PRO A 127 9.74 -17.40 13.64
N LEU A 128 10.07 -17.12 14.90
CA LEU A 128 10.45 -18.14 15.89
C LEU A 128 9.37 -18.24 16.96
N LEU A 129 9.11 -19.48 17.40
CA LEU A 129 8.36 -19.72 18.62
C LEU A 129 9.30 -19.54 19.81
N TYR A 130 8.78 -19.04 20.93
CA TYR A 130 9.56 -18.85 22.17
C TYR A 130 10.25 -20.14 22.61
N GLU A 131 9.54 -21.27 22.53
CA GLU A 131 10.02 -22.60 22.90
C GLU A 131 11.20 -23.10 22.03
N SER A 132 11.50 -22.42 20.91
CA SER A 132 12.56 -22.84 19.98
C SER A 132 13.97 -22.36 20.40
N PHE A 133 14.06 -21.55 21.45
CA PHE A 133 15.34 -21.06 21.96
C PHE A 133 15.38 -21.07 23.49
N THR A 134 16.56 -21.33 24.05
CA THR A 134 16.83 -21.25 25.49
C THR A 134 17.76 -20.07 25.70
N GLU A 135 17.34 -19.12 26.52
CA GLU A 135 18.18 -17.98 26.91
C GLU A 135 19.04 -18.39 28.10
N MET A 136 20.35 -18.21 27.98
CA MET A 136 21.31 -18.36 29.07
C MET A 136 22.00 -17.01 29.25
N GLU A 137 22.06 -16.54 30.48
CA GLU A 137 22.82 -15.35 30.85
C GLU A 137 24.25 -15.77 31.16
N ASP A 138 25.24 -15.10 30.57
CA ASP A 138 26.64 -15.35 30.89
C ASP A 138 27.00 -14.65 32.20
N ASP A 139 27.29 -15.44 33.24
CA ASP A 139 27.66 -14.98 34.60
C ASP A 139 28.83 -13.97 34.61
N LYS A 140 29.65 -13.91 33.55
CA LYS A 140 30.82 -13.02 33.49
C LYS A 140 30.60 -11.72 32.74
N THR A 141 29.72 -11.71 31.74
CA THR A 141 29.50 -10.54 30.87
C THR A 141 28.13 -9.91 31.06
N GLY A 142 27.18 -10.60 31.69
CA GLY A 142 25.78 -10.16 31.80
C GLY A 142 25.07 -10.09 30.44
N GLU A 143 25.68 -10.61 29.37
CA GLU A 143 25.06 -10.68 28.06
C GLU A 143 24.18 -11.93 28.01
N THR A 144 22.89 -11.74 27.75
CA THR A 144 21.95 -12.83 27.45
C THR A 144 22.27 -13.43 26.08
N ALA A 145 22.69 -14.69 26.06
CA ALA A 145 22.92 -15.47 24.85
C ALA A 145 21.82 -16.53 24.67
N SER A 146 21.17 -16.55 23.51
CA SER A 146 20.13 -17.55 23.22
C SER A 146 20.69 -18.72 22.41
N PHE A 147 20.60 -19.94 22.95
CA PHE A 147 20.87 -21.17 22.21
C PHE A 147 19.62 -21.62 21.45
N ALA A 148 19.69 -21.72 20.12
CA ALA A 148 18.53 -22.06 19.30
C ALA A 148 18.52 -23.53 18.87
N LYS A 149 17.43 -24.25 19.21
CA LYS A 149 17.06 -25.51 18.57
C LYS A 149 16.05 -25.17 17.48
N ILE A 150 16.56 -24.67 16.36
CA ILE A 150 15.74 -24.07 15.29
C ILE A 150 14.84 -25.14 14.67
N LYS A 151 13.56 -25.15 15.07
CA LYS A 151 12.49 -25.79 14.32
C LYS A 151 11.89 -24.74 13.39
N SER A 152 12.45 -24.55 12.21
CA SER A 152 11.87 -23.67 11.19
C SER A 152 11.87 -24.28 9.81
N ASP A 153 10.84 -23.94 9.03
CA ASP A 153 10.68 -24.41 7.67
C ASP A 153 11.46 -23.51 6.70
N PHE A 154 12.47 -24.07 6.03
CA PHE A 154 13.43 -23.32 5.21
C PHE A 154 13.16 -23.40 3.70
N SER A 155 12.20 -24.20 3.24
CA SER A 155 12.25 -24.73 1.86
C SER A 155 11.85 -23.76 0.74
N GLU A 156 11.18 -22.63 1.01
CA GLU A 156 10.53 -21.83 -0.07
C GLU A 156 10.59 -20.30 0.06
N SER A 157 11.49 -19.74 0.88
CA SER A 157 11.40 -18.30 1.19
C SER A 157 11.76 -17.35 0.03
N LYS A 158 12.74 -17.73 -0.81
CA LYS A 158 13.24 -16.87 -1.90
C LYS A 158 12.26 -16.78 -3.07
N SER A 159 11.68 -17.90 -3.48
CA SER A 159 10.69 -17.96 -4.57
C SER A 159 9.45 -17.14 -4.22
N TRP A 160 8.96 -17.30 -2.98
CA TRP A 160 7.84 -16.52 -2.47
C TRP A 160 8.11 -15.02 -2.51
N LYS A 161 9.27 -14.56 -2.02
CA LYS A 161 9.61 -13.13 -1.99
C LYS A 161 9.62 -12.52 -3.40
N ASN A 162 10.24 -13.21 -4.36
CA ASN A 162 10.29 -12.75 -5.75
C ASN A 162 8.89 -12.66 -6.36
N GLN A 163 8.02 -13.64 -6.08
CA GLN A 163 6.63 -13.60 -6.51
C GLN A 163 5.87 -12.43 -5.87
N PHE A 164 5.99 -12.25 -4.56
CA PHE A 164 5.33 -11.18 -3.82
C PHE A 164 5.75 -9.79 -4.30
N GLU A 165 7.04 -9.58 -4.58
CA GLU A 165 7.53 -8.31 -5.12
C GLU A 165 7.01 -8.06 -6.54
N ARG A 166 6.96 -9.10 -7.39
CA ARG A 166 6.42 -9.01 -8.75
C ARG A 166 4.93 -8.65 -8.74
N GLU A 167 4.15 -9.32 -7.91
CA GLU A 167 2.72 -9.05 -7.76
C GLU A 167 2.47 -7.68 -7.13
N SER A 168 3.24 -7.32 -6.11
CA SER A 168 3.15 -6.00 -5.48
C SER A 168 3.46 -4.87 -6.47
N LYS A 169 4.46 -5.04 -7.34
CA LYS A 169 4.74 -4.06 -8.40
C LYS A 169 3.63 -4.02 -9.44
N GLY A 170 3.10 -5.17 -9.84
CA GLY A 170 1.99 -5.28 -10.80
C GLY A 170 0.70 -4.62 -10.32
N ALA A 171 0.36 -4.79 -9.04
CA ALA A 171 -0.89 -4.27 -8.45
C ALA A 171 -1.03 -2.74 -8.54
N TYR A 172 0.08 -1.99 -8.49
CA TYR A 172 0.08 -0.52 -8.55
C TYR A 172 0.29 0.06 -9.95
N THR A 173 0.27 -0.77 -11.00
CA THR A 173 0.40 -0.27 -12.38
C THR A 173 -0.93 0.27 -12.91
N VAL A 174 -0.87 1.28 -13.80
CA VAL A 174 -2.06 1.77 -14.53
C VAL A 174 -2.76 0.63 -15.27
N LEU A 175 -2.00 -0.36 -15.74
CA LEU A 175 -2.50 -1.59 -16.35
C LEU A 175 -3.39 -2.42 -15.42
N SER A 176 -3.04 -2.54 -14.13
CA SER A 176 -3.87 -3.22 -13.13
C SER A 176 -5.21 -2.50 -12.95
N LEU A 177 -5.15 -1.18 -12.83
CA LEU A 177 -6.34 -0.34 -12.69
C LEU A 177 -7.22 -0.40 -13.96
N LEU A 178 -6.61 -0.32 -15.14
CA LEU A 178 -7.32 -0.39 -16.41
C LEU A 178 -7.96 -1.77 -16.63
N LYS A 179 -7.35 -2.86 -16.14
CA LYS A 179 -7.94 -4.21 -16.14
C LYS A 179 -9.13 -4.31 -15.20
N GLU A 180 -9.03 -3.75 -14.00
CA GLU A 180 -10.12 -3.75 -13.01
C GLU A 180 -11.34 -2.95 -13.52
N TYR A 181 -11.09 -1.80 -14.17
CA TYR A 181 -12.15 -0.93 -14.69
C TYR A 181 -12.55 -1.18 -16.15
N ALA A 182 -11.87 -2.08 -16.87
CA ALA A 182 -12.17 -2.40 -18.26
C ALA A 182 -13.65 -2.73 -18.52
N PRO A 183 -14.36 -3.50 -17.67
CA PRO A 183 -15.78 -3.79 -17.88
C PRO A 183 -16.65 -2.53 -17.85
N TYR A 184 -16.38 -1.63 -16.90
CA TYR A 184 -17.13 -0.38 -16.76
C TYR A 184 -16.86 0.59 -17.92
N ILE A 185 -15.60 0.68 -18.36
CA ILE A 185 -15.23 1.45 -19.56
C ILE A 185 -15.96 0.89 -20.78
N GLY A 186 -16.03 -0.43 -20.93
CA GLY A 186 -16.77 -1.10 -22.00
C GLY A 186 -18.26 -0.74 -22.02
N VAL A 187 -18.93 -0.79 -20.87
CA VAL A 187 -20.34 -0.37 -20.75
C VAL A 187 -20.52 1.10 -21.10
N GLY A 188 -19.59 1.96 -20.66
CA GLY A 188 -19.59 3.38 -21.00
C GLY A 188 -19.51 3.64 -22.50
N ILE A 189 -18.64 2.91 -23.21
CA ILE A 189 -18.52 2.99 -24.67
C ILE A 189 -19.81 2.57 -25.36
N ILE A 190 -20.43 1.47 -24.93
CA ILE A 190 -21.69 0.97 -25.51
C ILE A 190 -22.82 2.01 -25.32
N LEU A 191 -22.95 2.59 -24.13
CA LEU A 191 -23.92 3.65 -23.86
C LEU A 191 -23.67 4.89 -24.72
N PHE A 192 -22.40 5.28 -24.88
CA PHE A 192 -22.01 6.41 -25.72
C PHE A 192 -22.36 6.15 -27.20
N MET A 193 -22.07 4.96 -27.72
CA MET A 193 -22.44 4.58 -29.10
C MET A 193 -23.95 4.61 -29.32
N ASN A 194 -24.75 4.14 -28.35
CA ASN A 194 -26.20 4.22 -28.44
C ASN A 194 -26.69 5.67 -28.45
N PHE A 195 -26.13 6.54 -27.60
CA PHE A 195 -26.47 7.97 -27.58
C PHE A 195 -26.17 8.66 -28.91
N VAL A 196 -25.01 8.38 -29.51
CA VAL A 196 -24.66 8.90 -30.85
C VAL A 196 -25.63 8.40 -31.91
N GLY A 197 -26.01 7.11 -31.87
CA GLY A 197 -27.00 6.54 -32.78
C GLY A 197 -28.38 7.22 -32.67
N PHE A 198 -28.85 7.45 -31.44
CA PHE A 198 -30.11 8.18 -31.19
C PHE A 198 -30.03 9.63 -31.66
N ALA A 199 -28.92 10.31 -31.44
CA ALA A 199 -28.74 11.69 -31.88
C ALA A 199 -28.82 11.81 -33.41
N ILE A 200 -28.19 10.88 -34.16
CA ILE A 200 -28.23 10.86 -35.63
C ILE A 200 -29.66 10.58 -36.14
N LEU A 201 -30.37 9.63 -35.52
CA LEU A 201 -31.76 9.34 -35.86
C LEU A 201 -32.66 10.55 -35.60
N TYR A 202 -32.47 11.22 -34.46
CA TYR A 202 -33.22 12.41 -34.10
C TYR A 202 -33.02 13.54 -35.13
N THR A 203 -31.79 13.78 -35.59
CA THR A 203 -31.50 14.77 -36.63
C THR A 203 -32.04 14.43 -38.02
N LYS A 204 -32.50 13.20 -38.25
CA LYS A 204 -33.15 12.80 -39.51
C LYS A 204 -34.68 12.81 -39.44
N ILE A 205 -35.24 12.76 -38.24
CA ILE A 205 -36.68 12.77 -37.99
C ILE A 205 -37.16 14.20 -37.75
N ALA A 206 -36.35 15.04 -37.09
CA ALA A 206 -36.53 16.48 -36.97
C ALA A 206 -36.07 17.20 -38.24
#